data_AF-A0A2M7JB85-F1
#
_entry.id   AF-A0A2M7JB85-F1
#
_cell.length_a   1.000
_cell.length_b   1.000
_cell.length_c   1.000
_cell.angle_alpha   90.00
_cell.angle_beta   90.00
_cell.angle_gamma   90.00
#
_symmetry.space_group_name_H-M   'P 1'
#
loop_
_entity.id
_entity.type
_entity.pdbx_description
1 polymer ?
#
loop_
_entity_poly.entity_id
_entity_poly.type
_entity_poly.pdbx_seq_one_letter_code
_entity_poly.pdbx_strand_id
1 'polypeptide(L)'
;MNVYSIVFIGKDKELYDVLVQSLAAYEFSYFRFENFVKFAEFADKNIVNLIMLAGDSEDMARDPAFKKLLVRKDRKIPVFIFSRPALYYSHDKDFADNLVEKIKHALGQTMLPMKQAE
;
A
#
# COMPACT_ATOMS: atom_id res chain seq x y z
N MET A 1 -19.01 5.68 3.82
CA MET A 1 -17.75 5.47 4.56
C MET A 1 -16.59 5.83 3.66
N ASN A 2 -15.54 6.47 4.16
CA ASN A 2 -14.33 6.71 3.36
C ASN A 2 -13.54 5.41 3.30
N VAL A 3 -13.62 4.71 2.17
CA VAL A 3 -12.80 3.53 1.89
C VAL A 3 -11.41 4.03 1.50
N TYR A 4 -10.39 3.63 2.25
CA TYR A 4 -9.01 4.00 1.94
C TYR A 4 -8.51 3.18 0.73
N SER A 5 -7.80 3.82 -0.19
CA SER A 5 -7.16 3.14 -1.31
C SER A 5 -5.71 2.77 -0.97
N ILE A 6 -5.38 1.49 -1.15
CA ILE A 6 -4.03 0.95 -1.06
C ILE A 6 -3.56 0.62 -2.46
N VAL A 7 -2.45 1.22 -2.87
CA VAL A 7 -1.80 0.93 -4.14
C VAL A 7 -0.54 0.10 -3.89
N PHE A 8 -0.51 -1.10 -4.47
CA PHE A 8 0.69 -1.92 -4.54
C PHE A 8 1.44 -1.68 -5.85
N ILE A 9 2.74 -1.48 -5.75
CA ILE A 9 3.65 -1.31 -6.88
C ILE A 9 4.70 -2.42 -6.82
N GLY A 10 4.64 -3.35 -7.77
CA GLY A 10 5.46 -4.57 -7.75
C GLY A 10 5.02 -5.67 -8.70
N LYS A 11 5.97 -6.46 -9.18
CA LYS A 11 5.72 -7.68 -9.96
C LYS A 11 5.52 -8.90 -9.06
N ASP A 12 5.95 -8.85 -7.81
CA ASP A 12 5.72 -9.89 -6.81
C ASP A 12 4.22 -10.02 -6.46
N LYS A 13 3.53 -10.94 -7.14
CA LYS A 13 2.12 -11.24 -6.91
C LYS A 13 1.89 -11.92 -5.56
N GLU A 14 2.79 -12.80 -5.13
CA GLU A 14 2.65 -13.51 -3.87
C GLU A 14 2.71 -12.53 -2.70
N LEU A 15 3.61 -11.55 -2.76
CA LEU A 15 3.71 -10.50 -1.77
C LEU A 15 2.43 -9.65 -1.74
N TYR A 16 1.90 -9.28 -2.91
CA TYR A 16 0.60 -8.59 -2.98
C TYR A 16 -0.51 -9.39 -2.29
N ASP A 17 -0.60 -10.68 -2.59
CA ASP A 17 -1.64 -11.56 -2.04
C ASP A 17 -1.48 -11.70 -0.50
N VAL A 18 -0.25 -11.82 0.02
CA VAL A 18 0.04 -11.84 1.47
C VAL A 18 -0.39 -10.54 2.16
N LEU A 19 -0.11 -9.39 1.53
CA LEU A 19 -0.48 -8.07 2.08
C LEU A 19 -2.00 -7.87 2.14
N VAL A 20 -2.71 -8.26 1.06
CA VAL A 20 -4.17 -8.20 1.00
C VAL A 20 -4.78 -9.12 2.06
N GLN A 21 -4.26 -10.34 2.21
CA GLN A 21 -4.74 -11.29 3.21
C GLN A 21 -4.52 -10.77 4.63
N SER A 22 -3.35 -10.18 4.91
CA SER A 22 -3.02 -9.58 6.21
C SER A 22 -3.97 -8.45 6.61
N LEU A 23 -4.61 -7.81 5.64
CA LEU A 23 -5.53 -6.69 5.83
C LEU A 23 -6.98 -7.03 5.46
N ALA A 24 -7.31 -8.32 5.30
CA ALA A 24 -8.59 -8.75 4.75
C ALA A 24 -9.81 -8.34 5.60
N ALA A 25 -9.62 -8.12 6.90
CA ALA A 25 -10.66 -7.70 7.84
C ALA A 25 -11.06 -6.22 7.70
N TYR A 26 -10.28 -5.41 6.99
CA TYR A 26 -10.46 -3.96 6.89
C TYR A 26 -11.04 -3.54 5.53
N GLU A 27 -11.76 -2.41 5.51
CA GLU A 27 -12.32 -1.83 4.29
C GLU A 27 -11.27 -1.01 3.53
N PHE A 28 -10.53 -1.72 2.67
CA PHE A 28 -9.59 -1.12 1.73
C PHE A 28 -9.97 -1.44 0.29
N SER A 29 -9.74 -0.48 -0.59
CA SER A 29 -9.72 -0.72 -2.04
C SER A 29 -8.28 -0.97 -2.48
N TYR A 30 -8.00 -2.15 -3.02
CA TYR A 30 -6.66 -2.55 -3.44
C TYR A 30 -6.48 -2.39 -4.95
N PHE A 31 -5.35 -1.80 -5.34
CA PHE A 31 -4.95 -1.65 -6.74
C PHE A 31 -3.50 -2.09 -6.90
N ARG A 32 -3.18 -2.79 -7.99
CA ARG A 32 -1.83 -3.28 -8.28
C ARG A 32 -1.32 -2.73 -9.60
N PHE A 33 -0.09 -2.24 -9.60
CA PHE A 33 0.59 -1.76 -10.81
C PHE A 33 2.01 -2.33 -10.87
N GLU A 34 2.39 -2.82 -12.04
CA GLU A 34 3.77 -3.24 -12.34
C GLU A 34 4.55 -2.14 -13.08
N ASN A 35 3.89 -1.03 -13.42
CA ASN A 35 4.42 0.04 -14.26
C ASN A 35 4.06 1.41 -13.68
N PHE A 36 5.09 2.28 -13.57
CA PHE A 36 4.96 3.64 -13.05
C PHE A 36 3.97 4.49 -13.82
N VAL A 37 3.99 4.42 -15.15
CA VAL A 37 3.16 5.26 -16.02
C VAL A 37 1.68 4.99 -15.75
N LYS A 38 1.28 3.72 -15.67
CA LYS A 38 -0.10 3.32 -15.34
C LYS A 38 -0.50 3.76 -13.94
N PHE A 39 0.41 3.65 -12.97
CA PHE A 39 0.17 4.16 -11.63
C PHE A 39 -0.02 5.69 -11.63
N ALA A 40 0.82 6.44 -12.36
CA ALA A 40 0.74 7.89 -12.44
C ALA A 40 -0.60 8.34 -13.05
N GLU A 41 -1.05 7.70 -14.12
CA GLU A 41 -2.36 7.94 -14.75
C GLU A 41 -3.53 7.65 -13.79
N PHE A 42 -3.42 6.58 -13.00
CA PHE A 42 -4.41 6.25 -11.99
C PHE A 42 -4.43 7.27 -10.85
N ALA A 43 -3.25 7.59 -10.30
CA ALA A 43 -3.07 8.54 -9.21
C ALA A 43 -3.47 9.97 -9.61
N ASP A 44 -3.47 10.29 -10.91
CA ASP A 44 -3.96 11.56 -11.44
C ASP A 44 -5.46 11.75 -11.17
N LYS A 45 -6.23 10.67 -11.31
CA LYS A 45 -7.71 10.67 -11.29
C LYS A 45 -8.31 10.21 -9.96
N ASN A 46 -7.53 9.54 -9.13
CA ASN A 46 -8.00 8.91 -7.90
C ASN A 46 -7.28 9.44 -6.67
N ILE A 47 -7.93 9.39 -5.52
CA ILE A 47 -7.27 9.61 -4.23
C ILE A 47 -6.49 8.34 -3.89
N VAL A 48 -5.19 8.46 -3.66
CA VAL A 48 -4.32 7.39 -3.17
C VAL A 48 -4.01 7.65 -1.70
N ASN A 49 -4.43 6.75 -0.81
CA ASN A 49 -4.21 6.92 0.63
C ASN A 49 -2.90 6.31 1.11
N LEU A 50 -2.45 5.24 0.47
CA LEU A 50 -1.25 4.52 0.89
C LEU A 50 -0.61 3.80 -0.31
N ILE A 51 0.72 3.75 -0.32
CA ILE A 51 1.48 3.00 -1.33
C ILE A 51 2.28 1.90 -0.63
N MET A 52 2.19 0.68 -1.16
CA MET A 52 3.03 -0.46 -0.80
C MET A 52 3.96 -0.76 -1.97
N LEU A 53 5.26 -0.62 -1.76
CA LEU A 53 6.28 -0.75 -2.79
C LEU A 53 7.08 -2.04 -2.55
N ALA A 54 7.08 -2.94 -3.52
CA ALA A 54 7.90 -4.14 -3.47
C ALA A 54 9.37 -3.83 -3.81
N GLY A 55 10.30 -4.63 -3.29
CA GLY A 55 11.73 -4.45 -3.50
C GLY A 55 12.14 -4.60 -4.97
N ASP A 56 11.37 -5.36 -5.76
CA ASP A 56 11.54 -5.47 -7.21
C ASP A 56 11.22 -4.17 -7.99
N SER A 57 10.70 -3.16 -7.29
CA SER A 57 10.31 -1.85 -7.81
C SER A 57 11.18 -0.72 -7.27
N GLU A 58 12.37 -1.05 -6.74
CA GLU A 58 13.30 -0.06 -6.16
C GLU A 58 13.69 1.02 -7.17
N ASP A 59 13.88 0.67 -8.44
CA ASP A 59 14.17 1.62 -9.51
C ASP A 59 13.05 2.67 -9.67
N MET A 60 11.79 2.27 -9.47
CA MET A 60 10.65 3.19 -9.52
C MET A 60 10.64 4.15 -8.33
N ALA A 61 11.09 3.71 -7.14
CA ALA A 61 11.23 4.57 -5.96
C ALA A 61 12.27 5.68 -6.17
N ARG A 62 13.28 5.40 -6.99
CA ARG A 62 14.37 6.33 -7.31
C ARG A 62 13.98 7.37 -8.36
N ASP A 63 12.90 7.14 -9.11
CA ASP A 63 12.40 8.05 -10.14
C ASP A 63 11.95 9.41 -9.54
N PRO A 64 12.50 10.55 -10.01
CA PRO A 64 12.07 11.88 -9.58
C PRO A 64 10.58 12.17 -9.79
N ALA A 65 9.96 11.59 -10.83
CA ALA A 65 8.54 11.72 -11.11
C ALA A 65 7.69 11.00 -10.04
N PHE A 66 8.15 9.84 -9.55
CA PHE A 66 7.50 9.15 -8.43
C PHE A 66 7.50 10.02 -7.18
N LYS A 67 8.63 10.66 -6.84
CA LYS A 67 8.72 11.57 -5.69
C LYS A 67 7.73 12.74 -5.77
N LYS A 68 7.46 13.28 -6.97
CA LYS A 68 6.47 14.34 -7.18
C LYS A 68 5.04 13.85 -6.92
N LEU A 69 4.73 12.59 -7.23
CA LEU A 69 3.41 12.00 -6.96
C LEU A 69 3.16 11.76 -5.47
N LEU A 70 4.22 11.55 -4.68
CA LEU A 70 4.12 11.35 -3.23
C LEU A 70 3.63 12.60 -2.48
N VAL A 71 3.75 13.77 -3.10
CA VAL A 71 3.37 15.07 -2.52
C VAL A 71 2.32 15.70 -3.41
N ARG A 72 1.05 15.37 -3.18
CA ARG A 72 -0.06 15.83 -4.02
C ARG A 72 -1.13 16.51 -3.16
N LYS A 73 -1.54 17.72 -3.56
CA LYS A 73 -2.59 18.52 -2.89
C LYS A 73 -2.34 18.67 -1.37
N ASP A 74 -1.13 19.08 -1.01
CA ASP A 74 -0.69 19.31 0.39
C ASP A 74 -0.71 18.07 1.32
N ARG A 75 -0.90 16.87 0.77
CA ARG A 75 -0.78 15.61 1.51
C ARG A 75 0.40 14.79 1.03
N LYS A 76 1.20 14.33 2.00
CA LYS A 76 2.19 13.27 1.77
C LYS A 76 1.49 11.93 1.81
N ILE A 77 1.63 11.14 0.75
CA ILE A 77 1.12 9.77 0.71
C ILE A 77 2.14 8.87 1.44
N PRO A 78 1.74 8.16 2.50
CA PRO A 78 2.61 7.18 3.16
C PRO A 78 3.05 6.07 2.21
N VAL A 79 4.34 5.73 2.25
CA VAL A 79 4.93 4.66 1.45
C VAL A 79 5.53 3.61 2.38
N PHE A 80 5.15 2.36 2.15
CA PHE A 80 5.65 1.19 2.86
C PHE A 80 6.51 0.38 1.90
N ILE A 81 7.78 0.14 2.25
CA ILE A 81 8.72 -0.57 1.38
C ILE A 81 8.89 -1.99 1.91
N PHE A 82 8.70 -2.97 1.02
CA PHE A 82 8.82 -4.39 1.30
C PHE A 82 9.99 -4.97 0.50
N SER A 83 11.16 -5.04 1.12
CA SER A 83 12.41 -5.44 0.45
C SER A 83 12.69 -6.96 0.46
N ARG A 84 11.88 -7.75 1.17
CA ARG A 84 11.97 -9.21 1.21
C ARG A 84 10.89 -9.89 0.34
N PRO A 85 11.09 -11.15 -0.08
CA PRO A 85 10.05 -11.95 -0.74
C PRO A 85 8.85 -12.24 0.17
N ALA A 86 7.71 -12.59 -0.42
CA ALA A 86 6.46 -12.93 0.26
C ALA A 86 6.62 -13.91 1.45
N LEU A 87 7.42 -14.97 1.26
CA LEU A 87 7.66 -16.02 2.25
C LEU A 87 8.20 -15.50 3.59
N TYR A 88 8.94 -14.39 3.57
CA TYR A 88 9.48 -13.81 4.80
C TYR A 88 8.35 -13.27 5.70
N TYR A 89 7.36 -12.61 5.11
CA TYR A 89 6.27 -11.99 5.86
C TYR A 89 5.18 -13.00 6.24
N SER A 90 4.97 -14.04 5.44
CA SER A 90 4.00 -15.09 5.76
C SER A 90 4.41 -15.94 6.97
N HIS A 91 5.72 -16.04 7.26
CA HIS A 91 6.24 -16.76 8.43
C HIS A 91 6.32 -15.90 9.69
N ASP A 92 6.16 -14.58 9.56
CA ASP A 92 6.16 -13.66 10.70
C ASP A 92 4.74 -13.57 11.28
N LYS A 93 4.56 -14.14 12.48
CA LYS A 93 3.26 -14.22 13.15
C LYS A 93 2.69 -12.86 13.55
N ASP A 94 3.57 -11.88 13.77
CA ASP A 94 3.17 -10.56 14.25
C ASP A 94 3.08 -9.55 13.09
N PHE A 95 3.35 -9.99 11.86
CA PHE A 95 3.44 -9.11 10.70
C PHE A 95 2.15 -8.34 10.44
N ALA A 96 1.01 -9.03 10.41
CA ALA A 96 -0.28 -8.42 10.09
C ALA A 96 -0.66 -7.33 11.09
N ASP A 97 -0.54 -7.61 12.39
CA ASP A 97 -0.84 -6.66 13.45
C ASP A 97 0.12 -5.46 13.43
N ASN A 98 1.42 -5.73 13.24
CA ASN A 98 2.42 -4.67 13.10
C ASN A 98 2.18 -3.79 11.87
N LEU A 99 1.74 -4.36 10.74
CA LEU A 99 1.41 -3.63 9.54
C LEU A 99 0.20 -2.72 9.78
N VAL A 100 -0.86 -3.24 10.40
CA VAL A 100 -2.07 -2.49 10.76
C VAL A 100 -1.74 -1.29 11.64
N GLU A 101 -0.94 -1.48 12.70
CA GLU A 101 -0.58 -0.39 13.61
C GLU A 101 0.22 0.70 12.89
N LYS A 102 1.14 0.33 12.00
CA LYS A 102 1.88 1.30 11.19
C LYS A 102 0.96 2.04 10.21
N ILE A 103 -0.03 1.38 9.62
CA ILE A 103 -1.03 2.01 8.74
C ILE A 103 -1.89 3.01 9.53
N LYS A 104 -2.39 2.63 10.71
CA LYS A 104 -3.12 3.53 11.62
C LYS A 104 -2.33 4.79 11.91
N HIS A 105 -1.08 4.63 12.36
CA HIS A 105 -0.20 5.75 12.66
C HIS A 105 0.05 6.64 11.43
N ALA A 106 0.34 6.04 10.28
CA ALA A 106 0.59 6.77 9.04
C ALA A 106 -0.62 7.57 8.52
N LEU A 107 -1.83 7.08 8.76
CA LEU A 107 -3.08 7.74 8.40
C LEU A 107 -3.60 8.67 9.52
N GLY A 108 -2.91 8.75 10.66
CA GLY A 108 -3.34 9.52 11.83
C GLY A 108 -4.67 9.01 12.42
N GLN A 109 -4.92 7.70 12.35
CA GLN A 109 -6.14 7.06 12.82
C GLN A 109 -5.89 6.27 14.09
N THR A 110 -6.86 6.23 15.00
CA THR A 110 -6.87 5.33 16.15
C THR A 110 -7.49 3.97 15.81
N MET A 111 -8.33 3.91 14.77
CA MET A 111 -8.99 2.71 14.29
C MET A 111 -9.14 2.75 12.76
N LEU A 112 -9.03 1.58 12.12
CA LEU A 112 -9.31 1.41 10.69
C LEU A 112 -10.74 0.90 10.51
N PRO A 113 -11.46 1.31 9.44
CA PRO A 113 -12.78 0.77 9.15
C PRO A 113 -12.70 -0.74 8.92
N MET A 114 -13.45 -1.51 9.71
CA MET A 114 -13.58 -2.95 9.54
C MET A 114 -14.73 -3.26 8.59
N LYS A 115 -14.60 -4.34 7.81
CA LYS A 115 -15.70 -4.85 7.00
C LYS A 115 -16.84 -5.25 7.94
N GLN A 116 -18.07 -4.84 7.61
CA GLN A 116 -19.24 -5.34 8.33
C GLN A 116 -19.36 -6.84 8.07
N ALA A 117 -19.63 -7.62 9.13
CA ALA A 117 -19.98 -9.02 8.97
C ALA A 117 -21.31 -9.09 8.21
N GLU A 118 -21.32 -9.78 7.07
CA GLU A 118 -22.54 -10.12 6.34
C GLU A 118 -23.43 -11.06 7.15
#